data_AF-A0A7S2PBY3-F1
#
_entry.id   AF-A0A7S2PBY3-F1
#
_cell.length_a   1.000
_cell.length_b   1.000
_cell.length_c   1.000
_cell.angle_alpha   90.00
_cell.angle_beta   90.00
_cell.angle_gamma   90.00
#
_symmetry.space_group_name_H-M   'P 1'
#
loop_
_entity.id
_entity.type
_entity.pdbx_description
1 polymer ?
#
loop_
_entity_poly.entity_id
_entity_poly.type
_entity_poly.pdbx_seq_one_letter_code
_entity_poly.pdbx_strand_id
1 'polypeptide(L)'
;DEVREEYNKLKSIRSHSGNASMPYWIDSAKSLGLVDTPSGIFLNKTVDGAIIRKPLTLLDDEKRSTDDPIGTVDDGAHLVLEEDKGTIPDFLFLLWRQQQKCRYKDVDRLGKRKFRDNGFPGVECKHCARHAGAGRYFPLTLTTLANNNNPFNCTHSHMMKCASCPKEVKDELNKAQASFAAQSASLRKGWRKKFYETLWDRLHEEQQGVL
;
A
#
# COMPACT_ATOMS: atom_id res chain seq x y z
N ASP A 1 -21.38 3.28 -39.19
CA ASP A 1 -20.99 4.11 -38.03
C ASP A 1 -22.05 4.32 -36.96
N GLU A 2 -23.22 3.69 -37.06
CA GLU A 2 -24.29 3.74 -36.04
C GLU A 2 -23.91 3.04 -34.71
N VAL A 3 -23.16 1.93 -34.80
CA VAL A 3 -22.68 1.17 -33.63
C VAL A 3 -21.72 1.98 -32.76
N ARG A 4 -20.88 2.83 -33.37
CA ARG A 4 -19.91 3.66 -32.65
C ARG A 4 -20.59 4.79 -31.90
N GLU A 5 -21.63 5.34 -32.50
CA GLU A 5 -22.47 6.40 -31.91
C GLU A 5 -23.28 5.87 -30.73
N GLU A 6 -23.92 4.70 -30.89
CA GLU A 6 -24.66 4.05 -29.80
C GLU A 6 -23.71 3.60 -28.68
N TYR A 7 -22.51 3.13 -28.99
CA TYR A 7 -21.47 2.85 -27.98
C TYR A 7 -21.08 4.09 -27.18
N ASN A 8 -20.85 5.23 -27.84
CA ASN A 8 -20.50 6.49 -27.16
C ASN A 8 -21.64 7.00 -26.27
N LYS A 9 -22.88 6.88 -26.74
CA LYS A 9 -24.09 7.19 -25.98
C LYS A 9 -24.22 6.29 -24.75
N LEU A 10 -24.05 4.97 -24.90
CA LEU A 10 -24.08 4.01 -23.79
C LEU A 10 -22.93 4.25 -22.78
N LYS A 11 -21.74 4.67 -23.23
CA LYS A 11 -20.63 5.10 -22.35
C LYS A 11 -21.01 6.28 -21.45
N SER A 12 -21.93 7.14 -21.91
CA SER A 12 -22.41 8.30 -21.15
C SER A 12 -23.57 7.98 -20.20
N ILE A 13 -24.29 6.88 -20.43
CA ILE A 13 -25.40 6.41 -19.61
C ILE A 13 -24.82 5.68 -18.38
N ARG A 14 -24.59 6.45 -17.32
CA ARG A 14 -24.01 5.97 -16.06
C ARG A 14 -25.10 5.37 -15.17
N SER A 15 -25.03 4.07 -14.90
CA SER A 15 -25.87 3.43 -13.88
C SER A 15 -25.39 3.82 -12.47
N HIS A 16 -26.32 4.28 -11.62
CA HIS A 16 -26.01 4.85 -10.29
C HIS A 16 -25.21 3.94 -9.35
N SER A 17 -25.18 2.62 -9.60
CA SER A 17 -24.48 1.63 -8.77
C SER A 17 -23.01 1.39 -9.13
N GLY A 18 -22.55 1.81 -10.33
CA GLY A 18 -21.15 1.63 -10.79
C GLY A 18 -20.23 2.83 -10.55
N ASN A 19 -20.80 3.98 -10.16
CA ASN A 19 -20.09 5.27 -10.17
C ASN A 19 -18.97 5.41 -9.14
N ALA A 20 -19.06 4.72 -8.00
CA ALA A 20 -18.04 4.82 -6.95
C ALA A 20 -16.78 3.99 -7.26
N SER A 21 -16.93 2.85 -7.96
CA SER A 21 -15.83 1.92 -8.25
C SER A 21 -15.25 2.08 -9.65
N MET A 22 -15.92 2.78 -10.57
CA MET A 22 -15.39 3.03 -11.92
C MET A 22 -14.04 3.76 -11.92
N PRO A 23 -13.83 4.84 -11.13
CA PRO A 23 -12.51 5.48 -11.03
C PRO A 23 -11.44 4.53 -10.51
N TYR A 24 -11.79 3.66 -9.56
CA TYR A 24 -10.90 2.61 -9.05
C TYR A 24 -10.47 1.65 -10.16
N TRP A 25 -11.38 1.19 -11.02
CA TRP A 25 -11.05 0.30 -12.14
C TRP A 25 -10.22 0.99 -13.22
N ILE A 26 -10.50 2.27 -13.51
CA ILE A 26 -9.73 3.06 -14.47
C ILE A 26 -8.29 3.25 -13.98
N ASP A 27 -8.11 3.67 -12.73
CA ASP A 27 -6.77 3.88 -12.16
C ASP A 27 -6.03 2.55 -11.97
N SER A 28 -6.74 1.48 -11.61
CA SER A 28 -6.17 0.12 -11.57
C SER A 28 -5.67 -0.29 -12.95
N ALA A 29 -6.47 -0.09 -13.99
CA ALA A 29 -6.09 -0.42 -15.36
C ALA A 29 -4.85 0.38 -15.80
N LYS A 30 -4.83 1.69 -15.56
CA LYS A 30 -3.67 2.54 -15.84
C LYS A 30 -2.42 2.10 -15.09
N SER A 31 -2.55 1.74 -13.81
CA SER A 31 -1.42 1.22 -13.02
C SER A 31 -0.87 -0.11 -13.52
N LEU A 32 -1.72 -0.93 -14.12
CA LEU A 32 -1.33 -2.16 -14.81
C LEU A 32 -0.75 -1.88 -16.21
N GLY A 33 -0.59 -0.61 -16.59
CA GLY A 33 -0.09 -0.18 -17.90
C GLY A 33 -1.10 -0.32 -19.03
N LEU A 34 -2.40 -0.45 -18.74
CA LEU A 34 -3.43 -0.46 -19.75
C LEU A 34 -3.70 0.98 -20.21
N VAL A 35 -3.61 1.19 -21.53
CA VAL A 35 -3.81 2.48 -22.19
C VAL A 35 -4.99 2.34 -23.15
N ASP A 36 -5.98 3.22 -23.00
CA ASP A 36 -7.10 3.33 -23.94
C ASP A 36 -6.62 4.04 -25.21
N THR A 37 -6.84 3.44 -26.37
CA THR A 37 -6.47 3.98 -27.68
C THR A 37 -7.69 3.96 -28.60
N PRO A 38 -7.68 4.73 -29.72
CA PRO A 38 -8.76 4.69 -30.70
C PRO A 38 -9.05 3.29 -31.27
N SER A 39 -8.08 2.36 -31.16
CA SER A 39 -8.17 0.97 -31.62
C SER A 39 -8.50 -0.03 -30.49
N GLY A 40 -8.77 0.44 -29.27
CA GLY A 40 -9.04 -0.40 -28.10
C GLY A 40 -8.05 -0.21 -26.95
N ILE A 41 -8.12 -1.08 -25.94
CA ILE A 41 -7.25 -1.02 -24.77
C ILE A 41 -6.01 -1.90 -25.00
N PHE A 42 -4.81 -1.32 -24.86
CA PHE A 42 -3.52 -1.99 -25.07
C PHE A 42 -2.66 -1.95 -23.80
N LEU A 43 -1.81 -2.96 -23.61
CA LEU A 43 -0.80 -2.96 -22.56
C LEU A 43 0.44 -2.19 -23.05
N ASN A 44 0.71 -1.02 -22.48
CA ASN A 44 1.93 -0.29 -22.74
C ASN A 44 3.09 -0.98 -22.01
N LYS A 45 4.01 -1.59 -22.76
CA LYS A 45 5.16 -2.33 -22.23
C LYS A 45 6.25 -1.44 -21.63
N THR A 46 6.08 -0.12 -21.69
CA THR A 46 7.04 0.88 -21.24
C THR A 46 6.31 1.98 -20.47
N VAL A 47 6.34 1.88 -19.15
CA VAL A 47 6.02 3.00 -18.24
C VAL A 47 7.20 3.12 -17.28
N ASP A 48 7.94 4.23 -17.35
CA ASP A 48 9.05 4.61 -16.45
C ASP A 48 10.11 3.53 -16.18
N GLY A 49 10.68 2.93 -17.24
CA GLY A 49 11.88 2.08 -17.14
C GLY A 49 11.70 0.74 -16.41
N ALA A 50 10.52 0.43 -15.88
CA ALA A 50 10.21 -0.86 -15.25
C ALA A 50 9.34 -1.71 -16.18
N ILE A 51 9.87 -2.87 -16.58
CA ILE A 51 9.15 -3.86 -17.38
C ILE A 51 7.91 -4.33 -16.60
N ILE A 52 6.72 -4.13 -17.17
CA ILE A 52 5.49 -4.79 -16.72
C ILE A 52 5.72 -6.29 -16.89
N ARG A 53 5.83 -7.01 -15.76
CA ARG A 53 6.04 -8.46 -15.76
C ARG A 53 5.01 -9.13 -16.68
N LYS A 54 5.49 -10.03 -17.54
CA LYS A 54 4.65 -10.93 -18.34
C LYS A 54 3.62 -11.62 -17.41
N PRO A 55 2.42 -11.95 -17.93
CA PRO A 55 1.45 -12.72 -17.17
C PRO A 55 2.05 -14.06 -16.73
N LEU A 56 1.61 -14.53 -15.57
CA LEU A 56 2.01 -15.74 -14.89
C LEU A 56 2.01 -16.94 -15.87
N THR A 57 3.17 -17.25 -16.43
CA THR A 57 3.42 -18.49 -17.16
C THR A 57 4.47 -19.23 -16.36
N LEU A 58 4.08 -20.43 -15.92
CA LEU A 58 4.99 -21.43 -15.39
C LEU A 58 6.02 -21.73 -16.49
N LEU A 59 7.28 -21.92 -16.09
CA LEU A 59 8.46 -22.19 -16.93
C LEU A 59 9.21 -20.91 -17.38
N ASP A 60 10.16 -20.46 -16.55
CA ASP A 60 11.60 -20.59 -16.85
C ASP A 60 12.41 -19.76 -15.83
N ASP A 61 13.21 -20.49 -15.04
CA ASP A 61 14.37 -19.98 -14.31
C ASP A 61 15.42 -19.48 -15.32
N GLU A 62 15.95 -18.26 -15.17
CA GLU A 62 17.39 -17.97 -15.19
C GLU A 62 17.72 -16.46 -15.15
N LYS A 63 18.74 -16.16 -14.33
CA LYS A 63 19.60 -14.95 -14.27
C LYS A 63 18.98 -13.59 -13.92
N ARG A 64 18.97 -13.37 -12.60
CA ARG A 64 19.06 -12.08 -11.89
C ARG A 64 20.39 -11.37 -12.20
N SER A 65 20.34 -10.16 -12.76
CA SER A 65 21.47 -9.21 -12.69
C SER A 65 21.30 -8.35 -11.45
N THR A 66 22.21 -8.53 -10.51
CA THR A 66 22.55 -7.57 -9.46
C THR A 66 23.27 -6.41 -10.14
N ASP A 67 22.74 -5.19 -10.07
CA ASP A 67 23.49 -3.92 -10.14
C ASP A 67 22.49 -2.75 -10.22
N ASP A 68 21.78 -2.49 -9.12
CA ASP A 68 21.28 -1.15 -8.84
C ASP A 68 22.11 -0.61 -7.66
N PRO A 69 22.77 0.56 -7.80
CA PRO A 69 23.60 1.11 -6.73
C PRO A 69 22.74 1.42 -5.52
N ILE A 70 23.24 1.00 -4.35
CA ILE A 70 22.68 1.28 -3.02
C ILE A 70 22.69 2.80 -2.83
N GLY A 71 21.61 3.45 -3.27
CA GLY A 71 21.31 4.83 -2.93
C GLY A 71 21.10 4.92 -1.42
N THR A 72 21.83 5.82 -0.79
CA THR A 72 21.70 6.17 0.62
C THR A 72 20.23 6.39 0.97
N VAL A 73 19.69 5.52 1.82
CA VAL A 73 18.31 5.56 2.29
C VAL A 73 18.08 6.86 3.06
N ASP A 74 17.23 7.72 2.49
CA ASP A 74 16.64 8.86 3.17
C ASP A 74 15.77 8.36 4.32
N ASP A 75 16.23 8.55 5.56
CA ASP A 75 15.48 8.19 6.77
C ASP A 75 14.17 9.01 6.92
N GLY A 76 14.01 10.10 6.16
CA GLY A 76 12.80 10.94 6.14
C GLY A 76 11.55 10.29 5.53
N ALA A 77 11.71 9.20 4.76
CA ALA A 77 10.60 8.53 4.09
C ALA A 77 9.90 7.43 4.93
N HIS A 78 10.46 7.06 6.08
CA HIS A 78 10.03 5.88 6.83
C HIS A 78 9.11 6.23 8.01
N LEU A 79 8.04 5.46 8.17
CA LEU A 79 7.09 5.61 9.30
C LEU A 79 7.69 5.19 10.66
N VAL A 80 8.65 4.26 10.61
CA VAL A 80 9.44 3.83 11.75
C VAL A 80 10.91 4.13 11.49
N LEU A 81 11.54 4.68 12.52
CA LEU A 81 12.90 5.20 12.51
C LEU A 81 13.80 4.25 13.32
N GLU A 82 15.12 4.32 13.11
CA GLU A 82 16.06 3.44 13.84
C GLU A 82 15.98 3.63 15.37
N GLU A 83 15.57 4.80 15.86
CA GLU A 83 15.29 5.07 17.28
C GLU A 83 14.16 4.19 17.87
N ASP A 84 13.25 3.68 17.04
CA ASP A 84 12.18 2.78 17.50
C ASP A 84 12.72 1.36 17.76
N LYS A 85 13.87 1.00 17.18
CA LYS A 85 14.44 -0.34 17.29
C LYS A 85 14.75 -0.68 18.74
N GLY A 86 14.32 -1.85 19.18
CA GLY A 86 14.46 -2.28 20.58
C GLY A 86 13.50 -1.58 21.56
N THR A 87 12.75 -0.57 21.14
CA THR A 87 11.62 -0.01 21.93
C THR A 87 10.29 -0.71 21.61
N ILE A 88 10.24 -1.39 20.46
CA ILE A 88 9.14 -2.22 19.98
C ILE A 88 9.67 -3.60 19.55
N PRO A 89 8.80 -4.62 19.46
CA PRO A 89 9.19 -5.93 18.93
C PRO A 89 9.66 -5.83 17.47
N ASP A 90 10.66 -6.61 17.11
CA ASP A 90 11.28 -6.58 15.78
C ASP A 90 10.25 -6.81 14.67
N PHE A 91 9.26 -7.68 14.94
CA PHE A 91 8.15 -7.90 14.03
C PHE A 91 7.43 -6.61 13.64
N LEU A 92 7.12 -5.72 14.60
CA LEU A 92 6.43 -4.46 14.30
C LEU A 92 7.36 -3.49 13.57
N PHE A 93 8.63 -3.42 13.99
CA PHE A 93 9.62 -2.62 13.29
C PHE A 93 9.73 -3.02 11.81
N LEU A 94 9.97 -4.31 11.54
CA LEU A 94 10.09 -4.85 10.19
C LEU A 94 8.81 -4.64 9.37
N LEU A 95 7.63 -4.85 9.98
CA LEU A 95 6.33 -4.68 9.32
C LEU A 95 6.10 -3.23 8.87
N TRP A 96 6.35 -2.28 9.77
CA TRP A 96 6.12 -0.86 9.50
C TRP A 96 7.20 -0.24 8.59
N ARG A 97 8.41 -0.82 8.50
CA ARG A 97 9.40 -0.49 7.44
C ARG A 97 8.94 -0.88 6.03
N GLN A 98 7.91 -1.72 5.89
CA GLN A 98 7.30 -2.04 4.59
C GLN A 98 6.14 -1.11 4.22
N GLN A 99 5.77 -0.18 5.11
CA GLN A 99 4.72 0.80 4.88
C GLN A 99 5.32 2.17 4.56
N GLN A 100 4.58 2.97 3.80
CA GLN A 100 4.88 4.38 3.55
C GLN A 100 3.64 5.25 3.77
N LYS A 101 3.85 6.56 3.96
CA LYS A 101 2.76 7.53 4.06
C LYS A 101 2.02 7.63 2.71
N CYS A 102 0.71 7.83 2.77
CA CYS A 102 -0.10 8.11 1.61
C CYS A 102 -1.25 9.07 1.99
N ARG A 103 -2.00 9.51 0.97
CA ARG A 103 -3.12 10.45 1.13
C ARG A 103 -4.38 9.88 0.52
N TYR A 104 -5.48 9.96 1.25
CA TYR A 104 -6.78 9.53 0.79
C TYR A 104 -7.16 10.30 -0.47
N LYS A 105 -7.61 9.58 -1.49
CA LYS A 105 -8.13 10.12 -2.75
C LYS A 105 -9.52 9.54 -2.99
N ASP A 106 -10.32 10.20 -3.84
CA ASP A 106 -11.65 9.70 -4.19
C ASP A 106 -11.64 8.27 -4.76
N VAL A 107 -10.53 7.83 -5.37
CA VAL A 107 -10.35 6.46 -5.88
C VAL A 107 -10.24 5.41 -4.76
N ASP A 108 -9.93 5.83 -3.53
CA ASP A 108 -9.91 4.97 -2.34
C ASP A 108 -11.30 4.79 -1.74
N ARG A 109 -12.33 5.41 -2.32
CA ARG A 109 -13.72 5.30 -1.92
C ARG A 109 -14.27 3.91 -2.27
N LEU A 110 -13.99 2.95 -1.39
CA LEU A 110 -14.47 1.58 -1.52
C LEU A 110 -15.75 1.34 -0.71
N GLY A 111 -16.87 1.19 -1.41
CA GLY A 111 -18.13 0.66 -0.87
C GLY A 111 -18.71 1.46 0.31
N LYS A 112 -19.09 0.76 1.39
CA LYS A 112 -19.73 1.33 2.60
C LYS A 112 -18.75 1.92 3.62
N ARG A 113 -17.45 2.02 3.32
CA ARG A 113 -16.46 2.55 4.27
C ARG A 113 -16.75 4.04 4.52
N LYS A 114 -16.61 4.47 5.78
CA LYS A 114 -16.80 5.89 6.15
C LYS A 114 -15.89 6.76 5.27
N PHE A 115 -16.49 7.70 4.56
CA PHE A 115 -15.82 8.68 3.71
C PHE A 115 -14.73 9.46 4.47
N ARG A 116 -13.67 9.85 3.78
CA ARG A 116 -12.62 10.74 4.29
C ARG A 116 -12.44 11.89 3.31
N ASP A 117 -12.04 13.04 3.82
CA ASP A 117 -11.67 14.16 2.96
C ASP A 117 -10.44 13.80 2.13
N ASN A 118 -10.41 14.29 0.90
CA ASN A 118 -9.23 14.17 0.06
C ASN A 118 -8.03 14.78 0.80
N GLY A 119 -6.92 14.04 0.83
CA GLY A 119 -5.75 14.41 1.62
C GLY A 119 -5.68 13.80 3.01
N PHE A 120 -6.71 13.08 3.48
CA PHE A 120 -6.65 12.43 4.80
C PHE A 120 -5.45 11.46 4.88
N PRO A 121 -4.64 11.52 5.95
CA PRO A 121 -3.42 10.73 6.02
C PRO A 121 -3.71 9.24 6.20
N GLY A 122 -2.92 8.41 5.53
CA GLY A 122 -3.00 6.96 5.65
C GLY A 122 -1.67 6.30 5.34
N VAL A 123 -1.67 4.98 5.38
CA VAL A 123 -0.49 4.16 5.11
C VAL A 123 -0.76 3.23 3.95
N GLU A 124 0.28 2.94 3.18
CA GLU A 124 0.21 1.95 2.10
C GLU A 124 1.44 1.08 2.06
N CYS A 125 1.27 -0.11 1.49
CA CYS A 125 2.36 -1.05 1.27
C CYS A 125 3.27 -0.55 0.14
N LYS A 126 4.55 -0.29 0.43
CA LYS A 126 5.52 0.23 -0.56
C LYS A 126 5.71 -0.69 -1.78
N HIS A 127 5.42 -1.98 -1.61
CA HIS A 127 5.60 -3.00 -2.65
C HIS A 127 4.49 -2.98 -3.69
N CYS A 128 3.26 -2.67 -3.30
CA CYS A 128 2.10 -2.62 -4.21
C CYS A 128 1.48 -1.23 -4.36
N ALA A 129 2.04 -0.19 -3.74
CA ALA A 129 1.55 1.20 -3.81
C ALA A 129 1.30 1.70 -5.23
N ARG A 130 2.02 1.16 -6.22
CA ARG A 130 1.83 1.48 -7.63
C ARG A 130 0.49 0.99 -8.18
N HIS A 131 -0.14 -0.01 -7.56
CA HIS A 131 -1.44 -0.57 -7.98
C HIS A 131 -2.57 0.11 -7.21
N ALA A 132 -3.53 0.70 -7.93
CA ALA A 132 -4.57 1.52 -7.32
C ALA A 132 -5.38 0.75 -6.25
N GLY A 133 -5.44 1.33 -5.04
CA GLY A 133 -6.29 0.89 -3.92
C GLY A 133 -5.90 -0.41 -3.21
N ALA A 134 -4.91 -1.16 -3.67
CA ALA A 134 -4.43 -2.36 -2.99
C ALA A 134 -3.43 -2.01 -1.87
N GLY A 135 -3.65 -2.52 -0.65
CA GLY A 135 -2.72 -2.34 0.47
C GLY A 135 -2.73 -0.95 1.11
N ARG A 136 -3.70 -0.09 0.77
CA ARG A 136 -3.89 1.24 1.38
C ARG A 136 -4.85 1.14 2.58
N TYR A 137 -4.51 1.83 3.66
CA TYR A 137 -5.24 1.81 4.93
C TYR A 137 -5.31 3.21 5.55
N PHE A 138 -6.53 3.65 5.87
CA PHE A 138 -6.83 5.00 6.35
C PHE A 138 -7.51 4.95 7.73
N PRO A 139 -6.73 4.82 8.82
CA PRO A 139 -7.28 4.74 10.17
C PRO A 139 -7.97 6.04 10.59
N LEU A 140 -9.18 5.96 11.16
CA LEU A 140 -9.91 7.16 11.63
C LEU A 140 -9.33 7.76 12.90
N THR A 141 -8.86 6.89 13.78
CA THR A 141 -8.42 7.24 15.12
C THR A 141 -7.21 6.40 15.48
N LEU A 142 -6.40 6.91 16.40
CA LEU A 142 -5.32 6.17 17.05
C LEU A 142 -5.78 4.79 17.54
N THR A 143 -6.96 4.73 18.16
CA THR A 143 -7.54 3.47 18.66
C THR A 143 -7.82 2.49 17.53
N THR A 144 -8.40 2.95 16.41
CA THR A 144 -8.63 2.09 15.24
C THR A 144 -7.32 1.64 14.60
N LEU A 145 -6.31 2.52 14.51
CA LEU A 145 -4.97 2.18 14.04
C LEU A 145 -4.37 1.04 14.89
N ALA A 146 -4.36 1.20 16.21
CA ALA A 146 -3.75 0.24 17.13
C ALA A 146 -4.49 -1.11 17.20
N ASN A 147 -5.84 -1.10 17.13
CA ASN A 147 -6.65 -2.33 17.21
C ASN A 147 -6.64 -3.13 15.91
N ASN A 148 -6.78 -2.45 14.76
CA ASN A 148 -6.75 -3.12 13.46
C ASN A 148 -5.35 -3.64 13.10
N ASN A 149 -4.33 -3.12 13.78
CA ASN A 149 -2.96 -3.60 13.71
C ASN A 149 -2.53 -4.31 14.99
N ASN A 150 -3.50 -4.89 15.74
CA ASN A 150 -3.15 -5.99 16.64
C ASN A 150 -2.36 -7.03 15.85
N PRO A 151 -1.18 -7.44 16.36
CA PRO A 151 -0.13 -7.90 15.49
C PRO A 151 -0.71 -9.07 14.72
N PHE A 152 -0.40 -9.11 13.42
CA PHE A 152 -0.90 -10.09 12.46
C PHE A 152 -2.24 -9.76 11.75
N ASN A 153 -2.93 -8.66 12.08
CA ASN A 153 -4.17 -8.25 11.42
C ASN A 153 -3.93 -7.46 10.11
N CYS A 154 -4.54 -6.28 9.93
CA CYS A 154 -4.80 -5.65 8.63
C CYS A 154 -3.53 -5.51 7.76
N THR A 155 -2.50 -4.85 8.26
CA THR A 155 -1.26 -4.60 7.51
C THR A 155 -0.47 -5.89 7.25
N HIS A 156 -0.35 -6.77 8.25
CA HIS A 156 0.35 -8.04 8.11
C HIS A 156 -0.36 -9.01 7.15
N SER A 157 -1.68 -9.16 7.31
CA SER A 157 -2.53 -10.00 6.44
C SER A 157 -2.44 -9.57 4.98
N HIS A 158 -2.37 -8.27 4.71
CA HIS A 158 -2.09 -7.77 3.38
C HIS A 158 -0.67 -8.19 2.93
N MET A 159 0.36 -7.94 3.74
CA MET A 159 1.75 -8.22 3.40
C MET A 159 1.97 -9.68 2.97
N MET A 160 1.39 -10.63 3.70
CA MET A 160 1.52 -12.05 3.38
C MET A 160 0.84 -12.43 2.06
N LYS A 161 -0.26 -11.78 1.71
CA LYS A 161 -1.02 -11.99 0.46
C LYS A 161 -0.54 -11.12 -0.70
N CYS A 162 0.26 -10.10 -0.43
CA CYS A 162 0.72 -9.15 -1.44
C CYS A 162 1.63 -9.85 -2.45
N ALA A 163 1.22 -9.90 -3.71
CA ALA A 163 2.00 -10.53 -4.78
C ALA A 163 3.28 -9.75 -5.12
N SER A 164 3.27 -8.43 -4.89
CA SER A 164 4.43 -7.56 -5.14
C SER A 164 5.44 -7.58 -3.98
N CYS A 165 5.06 -8.06 -2.80
CA CYS A 165 5.96 -8.12 -1.65
C CYS A 165 7.02 -9.22 -1.86
N PRO A 166 8.33 -8.90 -1.75
CA PRO A 166 9.42 -9.86 -1.87
C PRO A 166 9.29 -11.03 -0.89
N LYS A 167 9.72 -12.22 -1.31
CA LYS A 167 9.63 -13.43 -0.49
C LYS A 167 10.49 -13.30 0.77
N GLU A 168 11.65 -12.68 0.64
CA GLU A 168 12.62 -12.44 1.70
C GLU A 168 11.98 -11.65 2.85
N VAL A 169 11.23 -10.59 2.53
CA VAL A 169 10.51 -9.78 3.51
C VAL A 169 9.43 -10.59 4.24
N LYS A 170 8.70 -11.44 3.51
CA LYS A 170 7.68 -12.33 4.12
C LYS A 170 8.32 -13.35 5.06
N ASP A 171 9.45 -13.92 4.66
CA ASP A 171 10.19 -14.90 5.46
C ASP A 171 10.74 -14.25 6.75
N GLU A 172 11.29 -13.04 6.65
CA GLU A 172 11.73 -12.26 7.82
C GLU A 172 10.59 -11.94 8.78
N LEU A 173 9.42 -11.55 8.25
CA LEU A 173 8.23 -11.29 9.08
C LEU A 173 7.75 -12.56 9.79
N ASN A 174 7.70 -13.70 9.08
CA ASN A 174 7.35 -14.98 9.68
C ASN A 174 8.33 -15.38 10.80
N LYS A 175 9.64 -15.18 10.58
CA LYS A 175 10.67 -15.43 11.59
C LYS A 175 10.49 -14.53 12.82
N ALA A 176 10.31 -13.23 12.60
CA ALA A 176 10.11 -12.26 13.68
C ALA A 176 8.78 -12.48 14.44
N GLN A 177 7.74 -12.96 13.75
CA GLN A 177 6.47 -13.32 14.36
C GLN A 177 6.63 -14.40 15.44
N ALA A 178 7.50 -15.40 15.22
CA ALA A 178 7.75 -16.46 16.20
C ALA A 178 8.34 -15.92 17.53
N SER A 179 9.15 -14.87 17.46
CA SER A 179 9.79 -14.25 18.63
C SER A 179 8.97 -13.11 19.24
N PHE A 180 7.86 -12.70 18.61
CA PHE A 180 7.09 -11.52 19.01
C PHE A 180 6.62 -11.57 20.47
N ALA A 181 6.13 -12.72 20.94
CA ALA A 181 5.61 -12.86 22.29
C ALA A 181 6.72 -12.67 23.35
N ALA A 182 7.87 -13.31 23.14
CA ALA A 182 9.02 -13.20 24.03
C ALA A 182 9.58 -11.77 24.07
N GLN A 183 9.75 -11.14 22.89
CA GLN A 183 10.21 -9.76 22.80
C GLN A 183 9.22 -8.78 23.43
N SER A 184 7.93 -8.96 23.19
CA SER A 184 6.89 -8.09 23.77
C SER A 184 6.87 -8.14 25.30
N ALA A 185 7.18 -9.29 25.88
CA ALA A 185 7.23 -9.50 27.33
C ALA A 185 8.48 -8.87 27.97
N SER A 186 9.60 -8.79 27.24
CA SER A 186 10.84 -8.17 27.75
C SER A 186 10.86 -6.64 27.65
N LEU A 187 9.92 -6.04 26.92
CA LEU A 187 9.86 -4.59 26.72
C LEU A 187 9.19 -3.85 27.88
N ARG A 188 9.46 -2.54 27.96
CA ARG A 188 8.85 -1.66 28.96
C ARG A 188 7.32 -1.72 28.89
N LYS A 189 6.65 -1.81 30.04
CA LYS A 189 5.19 -1.71 30.11
C LYS A 189 4.70 -0.45 29.38
N GLY A 190 3.62 -0.60 28.60
CA GLY A 190 3.06 0.49 27.80
C GLY A 190 3.80 0.80 26.49
N TRP A 191 4.84 0.04 26.12
CA TRP A 191 5.57 0.22 24.84
C TRP A 191 4.62 0.34 23.65
N ARG A 192 3.58 -0.47 23.65
CA ARG A 192 2.61 -0.55 22.56
C ARG A 192 1.80 0.74 22.39
N LYS A 193 1.34 1.32 23.50
CA LYS A 193 0.59 2.57 23.48
C LYS A 193 1.49 3.68 22.94
N LYS A 194 2.69 3.80 23.51
CA LYS A 194 3.69 4.79 23.08
C LYS A 194 4.00 4.66 21.58
N PHE A 195 4.22 3.44 21.10
CA PHE A 195 4.52 3.20 19.69
C PHE A 195 3.40 3.71 18.76
N TYR A 196 2.15 3.36 19.04
CA TYR A 196 1.04 3.77 18.17
C TYR A 196 0.77 5.28 18.26
N GLU A 197 1.00 5.92 19.41
CA GLU A 197 0.97 7.39 19.55
C GLU A 197 2.03 8.03 18.65
N THR A 198 3.28 7.61 18.76
CA THR A 198 4.38 8.13 17.92
C THR A 198 4.13 7.89 16.42
N LEU A 199 3.64 6.69 16.05
CA LEU A 199 3.31 6.38 14.67
C LEU A 199 2.15 7.24 14.15
N TRP A 200 1.17 7.53 15.00
CA TRP A 200 0.04 8.39 14.67
C TRP A 200 0.50 9.82 14.43
N ASP A 201 1.36 10.35 15.29
CA ASP A 201 1.90 11.71 15.16
C ASP A 201 2.71 11.84 13.87
N ARG A 202 3.64 10.92 13.60
CA ARG A 202 4.42 10.89 12.35
C ARG A 202 3.55 10.80 11.10
N LEU A 203 2.41 10.11 11.18
CA LEU A 203 1.46 10.00 10.08
C LEU A 203 0.74 11.33 9.79
N HIS A 204 0.56 12.19 10.80
CA HIS A 204 -0.19 13.45 10.73
C HIS A 204 0.68 14.74 10.77
N GLU A 205 1.99 14.64 11.05
CA GLU A 205 2.92 15.78 11.19
C GLU A 205 2.93 16.77 10.00
N GLU A 206 2.68 16.31 8.77
CA GLU A 206 2.61 17.18 7.57
C GLU A 206 1.44 18.19 7.60
N GLN A 207 0.46 18.05 8.50
CA GLN A 207 -0.65 19.01 8.63
C GLN A 207 -0.29 20.27 9.45
N GLN A 208 0.90 20.34 10.07
CA GLN A 208 1.30 21.46 10.94
C GLN A 208 2.29 22.45 10.31
N GLY A 209 2.60 22.31 9.02
CA GLY A 209 3.62 23.11 8.31
C GLY A 209 3.11 24.32 7.52
N VAL A 210 1.87 24.77 7.70
CA VAL A 210 1.35 25.99 7.05
C VAL A 210 0.66 26.85 8.11
N LEU A 211 1.44 27.76 8.69
CA LEU A 211 0.98 28.97 9.36
C LEU A 211 1.56 30.17 8.60
#